data_AF-A0A7D9D8Q9-F1
#
_entry.id   AF-A0A7D9D8Q9-F1
#
_cell.length_a   1.000
_cell.length_b   1.000
_cell.length_c   1.000
_cell.angle_alpha   90.00
_cell.angle_beta   90.00
_cell.angle_gamma   90.00
#
_symmetry.space_group_name_H-M   'P 1'
#
loop_
_entity.id
_entity.type
_entity.pdbx_description
1 polymer ?
#
loop_
_entity_poly.entity_id
_entity_poly.type
_entity_poly.pdbx_seq_one_letter_code
_entity_poly.pdbx_strand_id
1 'polypeptide(L)'
;MSFKLPSFSKSKVSYQEFTKGLETFLWTDLSDTSEIGRGTFGAVLLASFKSEQKTAAEKVVVKKLLQSSRSDEKQRFFKEARLLQSLNHKNVAKFKKVCIEPPAIMMEFVAFDFKFFCSEIMNLF
;
A
#
# COMPACT_ATOMS: atom_id res chain seq x y z
N MET A 1 -41.37 6.32 24.81
CA MET A 1 -40.02 6.50 25.41
C MET A 1 -39.02 5.84 24.48
N SER A 2 -38.23 6.60 23.72
CA SER A 2 -37.18 6.07 22.85
C SER A 2 -35.86 5.99 23.63
N PHE A 3 -35.37 4.77 23.84
CA PHE A 3 -34.06 4.55 24.44
C PHE A 3 -32.99 4.83 23.38
N LYS A 4 -32.23 5.91 23.52
CA LYS A 4 -31.06 6.17 22.67
C LYS A 4 -29.89 5.37 23.23
N LEU A 5 -29.34 4.46 22.42
CA LEU A 5 -28.07 3.79 22.71
C LEU A 5 -26.97 4.87 22.88
N PRO A 6 -26.09 4.76 23.89
CA PRO A 6 -24.98 5.68 24.04
C PRO A 6 -24.09 5.58 22.80
N SER A 7 -24.02 6.65 22.03
CA SER A 7 -23.08 6.74 20.92
C SER A 7 -21.68 6.86 21.50
N PHE A 8 -20.95 5.75 21.56
CA PHE A 8 -19.51 5.79 21.81
C PHE A 8 -18.88 6.65 20.73
N SER A 9 -18.45 7.85 21.11
CA SER A 9 -17.60 8.72 20.31
C SER A 9 -16.40 7.88 19.85
N LYS A 10 -16.32 7.58 18.55
CA LYS A 10 -15.12 6.95 17.98
C LYS A 10 -13.98 7.95 18.21
N SER A 11 -13.17 7.72 19.24
CA SER A 11 -11.98 8.51 19.55
C SER A 11 -11.17 8.72 18.28
N LYS A 12 -10.72 9.95 17.99
CA LYS A 12 -9.78 10.25 16.89
C LYS A 12 -8.59 9.31 17.03
N VAL A 13 -8.53 8.29 16.17
CA VAL A 13 -7.43 7.32 16.20
C VAL A 13 -6.17 8.03 15.71
N SER A 14 -5.16 8.10 16.57
CA SER A 14 -3.87 8.68 16.23
C SER A 14 -3.12 7.74 15.29
N TYR A 15 -3.01 8.11 14.02
CA TYR A 15 -2.23 7.35 13.04
C TYR A 15 -0.73 7.34 13.36
N GLN A 16 -0.26 8.31 14.16
CA GLN A 16 1.15 8.36 14.58
C GLN A 16 1.55 7.14 15.42
N GLU A 17 0.63 6.61 16.23
CA GLU A 17 0.91 5.40 16.99
C GLU A 17 1.08 4.20 16.06
N PHE A 18 0.35 4.16 14.93
CA PHE A 18 0.46 3.10 13.93
C PHE A 18 1.70 3.24 13.04
N THR A 19 2.18 4.45 12.80
CA THR A 19 3.38 4.70 11.99
C THR A 19 4.67 4.63 12.80
N LYS A 20 4.60 4.52 14.12
CA LYS A 20 5.77 4.36 14.99
C LYS A 20 6.59 3.15 14.53
N GLY A 21 7.85 3.41 14.16
CA GLY A 21 8.81 2.40 13.69
C GLY A 21 8.71 2.05 12.20
N LEU A 22 7.78 2.61 11.44
CA LEU A 22 7.73 2.46 9.98
C LEU A 22 8.58 3.54 9.31
N GLU A 23 9.41 3.14 8.35
CA GLU A 23 10.04 4.11 7.45
C GLU A 23 8.97 4.79 6.58
N THR A 24 9.06 6.12 6.46
CA THR A 24 8.09 6.91 5.69
C THR A 24 8.68 7.52 4.44
N PHE A 25 7.83 7.88 3.49
CA PHE A 25 8.18 8.68 2.31
C PHE A 25 7.11 9.73 2.00
N LEU A 26 7.49 10.78 1.28
CA LEU A 26 6.55 11.80 0.80
C LEU A 26 6.01 11.40 -0.56
N TRP A 27 4.74 11.69 -0.81
CA TRP A 27 4.12 11.39 -2.12
C TRP A 27 4.85 12.08 -3.29
N THR A 28 5.45 13.25 -3.03
CA THR A 28 6.24 14.03 -3.99
C THR A 28 7.56 13.37 -4.39
N ASP A 29 8.00 12.35 -3.65
CA ASP A 29 9.23 11.61 -3.95
C ASP A 29 9.04 10.59 -5.09
N LEU A 30 7.79 10.42 -5.55
CA LEU A 30 7.42 9.55 -6.66
C LEU A 30 7.34 10.32 -7.98
N SER A 31 7.91 9.75 -9.03
CA SER A 31 7.76 10.18 -10.43
C SER A 31 7.30 9.00 -11.31
N ASP A 32 6.95 9.30 -12.56
CA ASP A 32 6.62 8.28 -13.59
C ASP A 32 5.56 7.27 -13.15
N THR A 33 4.56 7.73 -12.40
CA THR A 33 3.53 6.88 -11.82
C THR A 33 2.57 6.36 -12.89
N SER A 34 2.37 5.05 -12.95
CA SER A 34 1.39 4.40 -13.83
C SER A 34 0.57 3.38 -13.02
N GLU A 35 -0.75 3.38 -13.19
CA GLU A 35 -1.60 2.38 -12.54
C GLU A 35 -1.46 1.03 -13.26
N ILE A 36 -1.10 -0.01 -12.51
CA ILE A 36 -0.93 -1.37 -13.03
C ILE A 36 -2.03 -2.32 -12.56
N GLY A 37 -2.90 -1.85 -11.65
CA GLY A 37 -4.05 -2.61 -11.20
C GLY A 37 -4.90 -1.84 -10.21
N ARG A 38 -6.17 -2.20 -10.13
CA ARG A 38 -7.13 -1.59 -9.20
C ARG A 38 -8.00 -2.68 -8.59
N GLY A 39 -8.10 -2.64 -7.27
CA GLY A 39 -9.06 -3.45 -6.51
C GLY A 39 -10.08 -2.57 -5.81
N THR A 40 -10.93 -3.19 -5.00
CA THR A 40 -11.97 -2.51 -4.22
C THR A 40 -11.41 -1.50 -3.22
N PHE A 41 -10.28 -1.82 -2.60
CA PHE A 41 -9.73 -1.01 -1.49
C PHE A 41 -8.68 0.01 -1.95
N GLY A 42 -8.11 -0.16 -3.13
CA GLY A 42 -6.92 0.60 -3.50
C GLY A 42 -6.53 0.44 -4.96
N ALA A 43 -5.66 1.33 -5.39
CA ALA A 43 -4.98 1.25 -6.68
C ALA A 43 -3.51 0.88 -6.44
N VAL A 44 -2.96 0.07 -7.34
CA VAL A 44 -1.57 -0.31 -7.35
C VAL A 44 -0.89 0.43 -8.48
N LEU A 45 0.14 1.20 -8.14
CA LEU A 45 0.91 2.00 -9.07
C LEU A 45 2.33 1.45 -9.17
N LEU A 46 2.85 1.47 -10.39
CA LEU A 46 4.27 1.38 -10.67
C LEU A 46 4.83 2.81 -10.69
N ALA A 47 5.94 3.06 -9.99
CA ALA A 47 6.52 4.39 -9.88
C ALA A 47 8.05 4.34 -9.83
N SER A 48 8.67 5.46 -10.17
CA SER A 48 10.06 5.76 -9.89
C SER A 48 10.15 6.47 -8.54
N PHE A 49 10.99 6.00 -7.63
CA PHE A 49 11.21 6.60 -6.31
C PHE A 49 12.63 7.13 -6.19
N LYS A 50 12.77 8.42 -5.87
CA LYS A 50 14.08 9.04 -5.65
C LYS A 50 14.37 9.14 -4.15
N SER A 51 15.19 8.23 -3.64
CA SER A 51 15.68 8.31 -2.26
C SER A 51 16.79 9.36 -2.16
N GLU A 52 16.81 10.16 -1.08
CA GLU A 52 17.88 11.14 -0.83
C GLU A 52 19.29 10.53 -0.85
N GLN A 53 19.39 9.25 -0.45
CA GLN A 53 20.64 8.50 -0.35
C GLN A 53 21.11 7.88 -1.68
N LYS A 54 20.27 7.86 -2.73
CA LYS A 54 20.59 7.20 -4.01
C LYS A 54 20.62 8.21 -5.14
N THR A 55 21.64 8.11 -5.98
CA THR A 55 21.80 8.96 -7.17
C THR A 55 20.81 8.59 -8.28
N ALA A 56 20.41 7.32 -8.36
CA ALA A 56 19.45 6.80 -9.35
C ALA A 56 18.06 6.58 -8.75
N ALA A 57 17.02 6.86 -9.54
CA ALA A 57 15.64 6.54 -9.20
C ALA A 57 15.43 5.02 -9.20
N GLU A 58 14.73 4.53 -8.19
CA GLU A 58 14.44 3.11 -8.00
C GLU A 58 13.00 2.80 -8.41
N LYS A 59 12.80 1.75 -9.19
CA LYS A 59 11.46 1.31 -9.58
C LYS A 59 10.77 0.59 -8.41
N VAL A 60 9.56 1.02 -8.06
CA VAL A 60 8.81 0.54 -6.90
C VAL A 60 7.34 0.29 -7.24
N VAL A 61 6.69 -0.52 -6.39
CA VAL A 61 5.23 -0.71 -6.42
C VAL A 61 4.61 0.01 -5.24
N VAL A 62 3.55 0.77 -5.48
CA VAL A 62 2.88 1.58 -4.47
C VAL A 62 1.41 1.20 -4.44
N LYS A 63 0.94 0.61 -3.32
CA LYS A 63 -0.48 0.37 -3.07
C LYS A 63 -1.07 1.58 -2.35
N LYS A 64 -1.88 2.38 -3.06
CA LYS A 64 -2.55 3.57 -2.54
C LYS A 64 -3.99 3.25 -2.14
N LEU A 65 -4.40 3.67 -0.94
CA LEU A 65 -5.78 3.59 -0.47
C LEU A 65 -6.67 4.60 -1.25
N LEU A 66 -7.90 4.22 -1.58
CA LEU A 66 -8.84 5.13 -2.25
C LEU A 66 -9.28 6.27 -1.31
N GLN A 67 -9.51 7.47 -1.86
CA GLN A 67 -9.90 8.64 -1.06
C GLN A 67 -11.29 8.51 -0.40
N SER A 68 -12.18 7.69 -0.96
CA SER A 68 -13.51 7.42 -0.40
C SER A 68 -13.50 6.44 0.78
N SER A 69 -12.31 6.00 1.21
CA SER A 69 -12.17 4.99 2.26
C SER A 69 -12.57 5.49 3.65
N ARG A 70 -13.29 4.64 4.38
CA ARG A 70 -13.73 4.91 5.76
C ARG A 70 -12.55 4.85 6.74
N SER A 71 -12.71 5.43 7.93
CA SER A 71 -11.64 5.50 8.94
C SER A 71 -11.15 4.13 9.43
N ASP A 72 -12.03 3.14 9.45
CA ASP A 72 -11.70 1.74 9.76
C ASP A 72 -10.85 1.09 8.66
N GLU A 73 -11.05 1.46 7.39
CA GLU A 73 -10.19 1.00 6.28
C GLU A 73 -8.79 1.58 6.41
N LYS A 74 -8.65 2.86 6.77
CA LYS A 74 -7.34 3.48 7.03
C LYS A 74 -6.62 2.80 8.20
N GLN A 75 -7.33 2.34 9.24
CA GLN A 75 -6.73 1.53 10.32
C GLN A 75 -6.27 0.15 9.85
N ARG A 76 -7.11 -0.56 9.08
CA ARG A 76 -6.73 -1.87 8.50
C ARG A 76 -5.52 -1.74 7.59
N PHE A 77 -5.45 -0.65 6.83
CA PHE A 77 -4.33 -0.33 5.96
C PHE A 77 -3.00 -0.21 6.74
N PHE A 78 -2.97 0.55 7.84
CA PHE A 78 -1.73 0.65 8.63
C PHE A 78 -1.38 -0.63 9.39
N LYS A 79 -2.38 -1.45 9.76
CA LYS A 79 -2.13 -2.81 10.27
C LYS A 79 -1.49 -3.70 9.20
N GLU A 80 -1.95 -3.63 7.95
CA GLU A 80 -1.35 -4.33 6.82
C GLU A 80 0.11 -3.88 6.62
N ALA A 81 0.39 -2.57 6.66
CA ALA A 81 1.75 -2.04 6.55
C ALA A 81 2.70 -2.60 7.63
N ARG A 82 2.24 -2.68 8.88
CA ARG A 82 3.01 -3.28 9.99
C ARG A 82 3.28 -4.76 9.80
N LEU A 83 2.27 -5.51 9.35
CA LEU A 83 2.43 -6.94 9.09
C LEU A 83 3.42 -7.16 7.95
N LEU A 84 3.33 -6.38 6.87
CA LEU A 84 4.30 -6.46 5.77
C LEU A 84 5.71 -6.08 6.21
N GLN A 85 5.87 -5.12 7.12
CA GLN A 85 7.19 -4.76 7.68
C GLN A 85 7.83 -5.92 8.44
N SER A 86 7.07 -6.71 9.19
CA SER A 86 7.63 -7.83 9.96
C SER A 86 7.98 -9.04 9.09
N LEU A 87 7.53 -9.07 7.83
CA LEU A 87 7.85 -10.14 6.88
C LEU A 87 9.16 -9.83 6.14
N ASN A 88 10.19 -10.61 6.41
CA ASN A 88 11.47 -10.55 5.70
C ASN A 88 11.86 -11.95 5.21
N HIS A 89 11.38 -12.31 4.02
CA HIS A 89 11.64 -13.63 3.42
C HIS A 89 11.77 -13.53 1.90
N LYS A 90 12.66 -14.33 1.30
CA LYS A 90 12.98 -14.29 -0.14
C LYS A 90 11.81 -14.51 -1.11
N ASN A 91 10.72 -15.12 -0.64
CA ASN A 91 9.52 -15.41 -1.44
C ASN A 91 8.34 -14.47 -1.14
N VAL A 92 8.57 -13.42 -0.34
CA VAL A 92 7.56 -12.40 -0.01
C VAL A 92 8.12 -11.06 -0.44
N ALA A 93 7.35 -10.31 -1.24
CA ALA A 93 7.76 -9.00 -1.70
C ALA A 93 8.07 -8.09 -0.51
N LYS A 94 9.25 -7.48 -0.53
CA LYS A 94 9.79 -6.69 0.57
C LYS A 94 9.04 -5.37 0.74
N PHE A 95 8.56 -5.13 1.96
CA PHE A 95 8.12 -3.81 2.40
C PHE A 95 9.29 -2.84 2.42
N LYS A 96 9.07 -1.60 1.95
CA LYS A 96 10.07 -0.53 2.00
C LYS A 96 9.64 0.59 2.93
N LYS A 97 8.56 1.29 2.57
CA LYS A 97 8.15 2.53 3.24
C LYS A 97 6.63 2.70 3.21
N VAL A 98 6.12 3.62 4.02
CA VAL A 98 4.70 4.02 4.03
C VAL A 98 4.54 5.53 3.85
N CYS A 99 3.54 5.95 3.08
CA CYS A 99 3.08 7.34 3.01
C CYS A 99 1.81 7.48 3.85
N ILE A 100 1.70 8.56 4.63
CA ILE A 100 0.56 8.79 5.52
C ILE A 100 -0.58 9.49 4.77
N GLU A 101 -0.22 10.42 3.88
CA GLU A 101 -1.16 11.25 3.15
C GLU A 101 -0.65 11.51 1.71
N PRO A 102 -1.25 10.88 0.69
CA PRO A 102 -2.30 9.86 0.81
C PRO A 102 -1.75 8.56 1.43
N PRO A 103 -2.57 7.76 2.13
CA PRO A 103 -2.14 6.46 2.67
C PRO A 103 -1.66 5.54 1.54
N ALA A 104 -0.37 5.19 1.55
CA ALA A 104 0.23 4.34 0.53
C ALA A 104 1.35 3.44 1.08
N ILE A 105 1.41 2.17 0.66
CA ILE A 105 2.47 1.22 1.02
C ILE A 105 3.39 1.07 -0.18
N MET A 106 4.68 1.30 0.03
CA MET A 106 5.72 1.10 -0.97
C MET A 106 6.40 -0.26 -0.76
N MET A 107 6.50 -1.02 -1.84
CA MET A 107 7.15 -2.33 -1.87
C MET A 107 8.18 -2.38 -3.01
N GLU A 108 9.04 -3.39 -2.97
CA GLU A 108 9.90 -3.67 -4.12
C GLU A 108 9.10 -4.05 -5.37
N PHE A 109 9.64 -3.69 -6.53
CA PHE A 109 9.08 -4.12 -7.80
C PHE A 109 9.57 -5.53 -8.12
N VAL A 110 8.64 -6.48 -8.18
CA VAL A 110 8.87 -7.86 -8.66
C VAL A 110 7.98 -8.08 -9.87
N ALA A 111 8.56 -8.56 -10.96
CA ALA A 111 7.82 -8.96 -12.15
C ALA A 111 7.67 -10.48 -12.17
N PHE A 112 6.45 -10.95 -12.37
CA PHE A 112 6.14 -12.35 -12.59
C PHE A 112 5.25 -12.45 -13.83
N ASP A 113 5.59 -13.35 -14.74
CA ASP A 113 4.82 -13.57 -15.97
C ASP A 113 4.09 -14.92 -15.87
N PHE A 114 2.75 -14.86 -15.89
CA PHE A 114 1.90 -16.05 -15.89
C PHE A 114 1.88 -16.80 -17.23
N LYS A 115 2.54 -16.29 -18.28
CA LYS A 115 2.62 -16.97 -19.58
C LYS A 115 3.08 -18.43 -19.47
N PHE A 116 3.99 -18.71 -18.53
CA PHE A 116 4.47 -20.08 -18.28
C PHE A 116 3.38 -21.05 -17.80
N PHE A 117 2.27 -20.55 -17.24
CA PHE A 117 1.16 -21.37 -16.74
C PHE A 117 -0.05 -21.39 -17.67
N CYS A 118 -0.15 -20.46 -18.61
CA CYS A 118 -1.34 -20.27 -19.46
C CYS A 118 -1.16 -20.64 -20.93
N SER A 119 0.00 -21.17 -21.34
CA SER A 119 0.27 -21.51 -22.75
C SER A 119 -0.68 -22.54 -23.36
N GLU A 120 -1.34 -23.38 -22.55
CA GLU A 120 -2.35 -24.35 -23.02
C GLU A 120 -3.80 -23.84 -22.96
N ILE A 121 -4.11 -22.79 -22.18
CA ILE A 121 -5.49 -22.33 -21.95
C ILE A 121 -5.90 -21.22 -22.92
N MET A 122 -4.94 -20.45 -23.47
CA MET A 122 -5.24 -19.34 -24.38
C MET A 122 -5.55 -19.76 -25.83
N ASN A 123 -5.44 -21.05 -26.18
CA ASN A 123 -5.87 -21.58 -27.48
C ASN A 123 -7.33 -22.07 -27.50
N LEU A 124 -8.08 -21.85 -26.42
CA LEU A 124 -9.47 -22.29 -26.26
C LEU A 124 -10.49 -21.14 -26.25
N PHE A 125 -10.08 -19.93 -26.62
CA PHE A 125 -10.97 -18.78 -26.88
C PHE A 125 -10.60 -18.09 -28.18
#